data_AF-D1PHI9-F1
#
_entry.id   AF-D1PHI9-F1
#
_cell.length_a   1.000
_cell.length_b   1.000
_cell.length_c   1.000
_cell.angle_alpha   90.00
_cell.angle_beta   90.00
_cell.angle_gamma   90.00
#
_symmetry.space_group_name_H-M   'P 1'
#
loop_
_entity.id
_entity.type
_entity.pdbx_description
1 polymer ?
#
loop_
_entity_poly.entity_id
_entity_poly.type
_entity_poly.pdbx_seq_one_letter_code
_entity_poly.pdbx_strand_id
1 'polypeptide(L)'
;MKKFRAAVVGYGNIGKFTVEALEAAPDFEIAGIVRRQGAKDKPAELANYEVVDDITKLKDVDVAILATPTRSCPEYAEKIVALGINTVDSFDIHTSILDYRTKQMENCKKAGKVSVISAGWDPGSDSIVRVLMESLAPKGLTYTNFGPGMSMGHSVCVRGKKGVKEALSVTIPLGEGIHRRMVYVELEEGAKLEDVTAEIKADPYFAHDETHVFAVASVDDVKDMGHGVNLVRKGVSGKTQNQRFEFNMSINNPALTAQVLVNVARASFRLQPGCYTMPEIPVIDMLPGTREEIVATLV
;
A
#
# COMPACT_ATOMS: atom_id res chain seq x y z
N MET A 1 27.99 -1.92 9.44
CA MET A 1 27.67 -0.64 8.75
C MET A 1 26.87 0.24 9.69
N LYS A 2 26.82 1.56 9.45
CA LYS A 2 25.80 2.43 10.08
C LYS A 2 24.42 2.01 9.55
N LYS A 3 23.43 1.90 10.43
CA LYS A 3 22.02 1.63 10.06
C LYS A 3 21.34 2.90 9.55
N PHE A 4 20.33 2.73 8.69
CA PHE A 4 19.43 3.81 8.30
C PHE A 4 18.35 4.03 9.38
N ARG A 5 18.08 5.30 9.70
CA ARG A 5 17.13 5.69 10.74
C ARG A 5 15.76 6.01 10.15
N ALA A 6 14.80 5.09 10.33
CA ALA A 6 13.45 5.22 9.80
C ALA A 6 12.45 5.72 10.87
N ALA A 7 11.66 6.73 10.54
CA ALA A 7 10.49 7.14 11.32
C ALA A 7 9.21 6.53 10.72
N VAL A 8 8.29 6.04 11.56
CA VAL A 8 6.98 5.54 11.11
C VAL A 8 5.93 6.61 11.38
N VAL A 9 5.30 7.14 10.32
CA VAL A 9 4.30 8.22 10.42
C VAL A 9 2.91 7.63 10.23
N GLY A 10 2.13 7.61 11.31
CA GLY A 10 0.86 6.90 11.39
C GLY A 10 1.01 5.50 11.99
N TYR A 11 0.07 5.12 12.86
CA TYR A 11 0.10 3.81 13.56
C TYR A 11 -1.28 3.13 13.51
N GLY A 12 -1.75 2.90 12.28
CA GLY A 12 -2.82 1.94 11.98
C GLY A 12 -2.22 0.59 11.52
N ASN A 13 -3.01 -0.24 10.82
CA ASN A 13 -2.57 -1.57 10.38
C ASN A 13 -1.21 -1.56 9.67
N ILE A 14 -1.05 -0.73 8.62
CA ILE A 14 0.23 -0.63 7.89
C ILE A 14 1.36 -0.20 8.84
N GLY A 15 1.15 0.82 9.67
CA GLY A 15 2.17 1.35 10.57
C GLY A 15 2.63 0.34 11.64
N LYS A 16 1.73 -0.53 12.10
CA LYS A 16 2.09 -1.67 12.95
C LYS A 16 3.01 -2.64 12.23
N PHE A 17 2.61 -3.14 11.06
CA PHE A 17 3.44 -4.05 10.28
C PHE A 17 4.74 -3.38 9.78
N THR A 18 4.78 -2.05 9.63
CA THR A 18 6.02 -1.31 9.33
C THR A 18 7.01 -1.38 10.49
N VAL A 19 6.56 -1.32 11.74
CA VAL A 19 7.44 -1.53 12.90
C VAL A 19 8.00 -2.96 12.87
N GLU A 20 7.15 -3.97 12.70
CA GLU A 20 7.56 -5.39 12.60
C GLU A 20 8.56 -5.63 11.45
N ALA A 21 8.33 -5.04 10.28
CA ALA A 21 9.22 -5.14 9.12
C ALA A 21 10.56 -4.38 9.30
N LEU A 22 10.58 -3.29 10.09
CA LEU A 22 11.81 -2.57 10.46
C LEU A 22 12.59 -3.30 11.54
N GLU A 23 11.93 -3.95 12.51
CA GLU A 23 12.55 -4.82 13.51
C GLU A 23 13.27 -6.02 12.85
N ALA A 24 12.68 -6.58 11.80
CA ALA A 24 13.27 -7.66 11.00
C ALA A 24 14.39 -7.21 10.04
N ALA A 25 14.51 -5.91 9.74
CA ALA A 25 15.46 -5.40 8.76
C ALA A 25 16.85 -5.15 9.38
N PRO A 26 17.91 -5.88 8.97
CA PRO A 26 19.22 -5.81 9.63
C PRO A 26 19.93 -4.46 9.44
N ASP A 27 19.59 -3.73 8.37
CA ASP A 27 20.18 -2.46 7.95
C ASP A 27 19.42 -1.21 8.43
N PHE A 28 18.29 -1.37 9.13
CA PHE A 28 17.50 -0.28 9.70
C PHE A 28 17.52 -0.24 11.23
N GLU A 29 17.22 0.94 11.77
CA GLU A 29 16.76 1.14 13.14
C GLU A 29 15.58 2.13 13.15
N ILE A 30 14.68 1.98 14.12
CA ILE A 30 13.50 2.86 14.26
C ILE A 30 13.92 4.12 15.01
N ALA A 31 13.86 5.27 14.33
CA ALA A 31 14.12 6.58 14.91
C ALA A 31 13.02 7.03 15.87
N GLY A 32 11.78 6.61 15.61
CA GLY A 32 10.59 6.92 16.41
C GLY A 32 9.30 6.78 15.60
N ILE A 33 8.17 7.00 16.27
CA ILE A 33 6.84 6.79 15.71
C ILE A 33 6.00 8.05 15.90
N VAL A 34 5.46 8.58 14.80
CA VAL A 34 4.63 9.79 14.79
C VAL A 34 3.16 9.40 14.79
N ARG A 35 2.43 9.74 15.86
CA ARG A 35 0.99 9.48 16.04
C ARG A 35 0.26 10.81 16.23
N ARG A 36 -0.95 10.97 15.69
CA ARG A 36 -1.77 12.20 15.86
C ARG A 36 -1.98 12.65 17.32
N GLN A 37 -1.88 11.73 18.28
CA GLN A 37 -2.02 11.98 19.72
C GLN A 37 -0.68 11.87 20.50
N GLY A 38 0.44 11.73 19.79
CA GLY A 38 1.77 11.51 20.36
C GLY A 38 1.84 10.32 21.31
N ALA A 39 2.53 10.51 22.43
CA ALA A 39 2.65 9.53 23.50
C ALA A 39 1.35 9.33 24.34
N LYS A 40 0.28 10.10 24.09
CA LYS A 40 -1.00 9.88 24.78
C LYS A 40 -1.56 8.51 24.39
N ASP A 41 -2.01 7.74 25.37
CA ASP A 41 -2.53 6.37 25.22
C ASP A 41 -1.61 5.54 24.29
N LYS A 42 -0.31 5.50 24.65
CA LYS A 42 0.75 4.78 23.94
C LYS A 42 0.52 3.26 24.10
N PRO A 43 0.38 2.48 23.00
CA PRO A 43 0.27 1.03 23.06
C PRO A 43 1.46 0.39 23.75
N ALA A 44 1.24 -0.72 24.46
CA ALA A 44 2.30 -1.42 25.19
C ALA A 44 3.40 -1.94 24.26
N GLU A 45 3.05 -2.41 23.05
CA GLU A 45 4.01 -2.82 22.01
C GLU A 45 4.94 -1.69 21.56
N LEU A 46 4.56 -0.42 21.78
CA LEU A 46 5.41 0.74 21.46
C LEU A 46 6.34 1.16 22.60
N ALA A 47 6.32 0.50 23.76
CA ALA A 47 7.05 0.92 24.97
C ALA A 47 8.49 1.38 24.69
N ASN A 48 9.22 0.60 23.89
CA ASN A 48 10.65 0.80 23.57
C ASN A 48 10.94 1.94 22.58
N TYR A 49 9.93 2.52 21.91
CA TYR A 49 10.11 3.54 20.88
C TYR A 49 9.80 4.95 21.40
N GLU A 50 10.52 5.95 20.88
CA GLU A 50 10.11 7.34 21.02
C GLU A 50 8.81 7.57 20.23
N VAL A 51 7.78 8.13 20.87
CA VAL A 51 6.46 8.33 20.27
C VAL A 51 6.06 9.79 20.40
N VAL A 52 5.93 10.47 19.26
CA VAL A 52 5.69 11.92 19.17
C VAL A 52 4.47 12.23 18.31
N ASP A 53 4.00 13.47 18.42
CA ASP A 53 2.91 14.06 17.64
C ASP A 53 3.39 14.68 16.32
N ASP A 54 4.65 15.14 16.27
CA ASP A 54 5.28 15.75 15.10
C ASP A 54 6.69 15.19 14.88
N ILE A 55 7.04 14.92 13.61
CA ILE A 55 8.34 14.33 13.22
C ILE A 55 9.54 15.21 13.61
N THR A 56 9.38 16.53 13.69
CA THR A 56 10.45 17.48 14.08
C THR A 56 10.96 17.28 15.50
N LYS A 57 10.23 16.51 16.33
CA LYS A 57 10.65 16.14 17.68
C LYS A 57 11.60 14.93 17.70
N LEU A 58 11.62 14.12 16.64
CA LEU A 58 12.57 13.01 16.48
C LEU A 58 13.94 13.52 16.02
N LYS A 59 15.00 12.79 16.38
CA LYS A 59 16.38 13.11 16.02
C LYS A 59 16.93 12.16 14.97
N ASP A 60 17.74 12.72 14.07
CA ASP A 60 18.53 12.00 13.07
C ASP A 60 17.66 11.04 12.23
N VAL A 61 16.54 11.51 11.67
CA VAL A 61 15.68 10.71 10.79
C VAL A 61 16.22 10.77 9.36
N ASP A 62 16.61 9.62 8.81
CA ASP A 62 17.10 9.51 7.42
C ASP A 62 15.91 9.39 6.43
N VAL A 63 14.85 8.66 6.82
CA VAL A 63 13.66 8.42 6.00
C VAL A 63 12.38 8.32 6.86
N ALA A 64 11.25 8.80 6.33
CA ALA A 64 9.93 8.66 6.93
C ALA A 64 9.04 7.73 6.10
N ILE A 65 8.52 6.69 6.73
CA ILE A 65 7.54 5.77 6.14
C ILE A 65 6.14 6.26 6.50
N LEU A 66 5.37 6.70 5.49
CA LEU A 66 4.06 7.31 5.65
C LEU A 66 2.96 6.26 5.63
N ALA A 67 2.71 5.66 6.79
CA ALA A 67 1.57 4.77 7.06
C ALA A 67 0.28 5.55 7.40
N THR A 68 0.06 6.66 6.69
CA THR A 68 -1.09 7.56 6.84
C THR A 68 -2.23 7.19 5.87
N PRO A 69 -3.47 7.67 6.08
CA PRO A 69 -4.52 7.53 5.08
C PRO A 69 -4.07 8.13 3.73
N THR A 70 -4.37 7.42 2.63
CA THR A 70 -3.92 7.75 1.26
C THR A 70 -4.03 9.25 0.90
N ARG A 71 -5.17 9.89 1.20
CA ARG A 71 -5.41 11.32 0.89
C ARG A 71 -4.52 12.28 1.67
N SER A 72 -3.90 11.85 2.76
CA SER A 72 -2.97 12.66 3.57
C SER A 72 -1.51 12.51 3.14
N CYS A 73 -1.15 11.44 2.42
CA CYS A 73 0.25 11.17 2.04
C CYS A 73 0.92 12.36 1.32
N PRO A 74 0.29 13.05 0.35
CA PRO A 74 0.93 14.17 -0.34
C PRO A 74 1.32 15.34 0.58
N GLU A 75 0.47 15.69 1.54
CA GLU A 75 0.72 16.78 2.48
C GLU A 75 1.86 16.43 3.45
N TYR A 76 1.90 15.20 3.95
CA TYR A 76 3.01 14.73 4.78
C TYR A 76 4.32 14.64 3.99
N ALA A 77 4.27 14.11 2.76
CA ALA A 77 5.45 13.95 1.92
C ALA A 77 6.10 15.29 1.55
N GLU A 78 5.30 16.30 1.20
CA GLU A 78 5.79 17.66 0.92
C GLU A 78 6.49 18.26 2.15
N LYS A 79 5.82 18.26 3.30
CA LYS A 79 6.35 18.82 4.56
C LYS A 79 7.63 18.14 5.01
N ILE A 80 7.68 16.81 4.94
CA ILE A 80 8.82 16.02 5.46
C ILE A 80 10.04 16.11 4.53
N VAL A 81 9.84 16.13 3.20
CA VAL A 81 10.92 16.40 2.24
C VAL A 81 11.53 17.77 2.47
N ALA A 82 10.73 18.81 2.78
CA ALA A 82 11.22 20.14 3.09
C ALA A 82 12.07 20.22 4.39
N LEU A 83 11.93 19.24 5.31
CA LEU A 83 12.80 19.08 6.48
C LEU A 83 14.13 18.38 6.17
N GLY A 84 14.37 17.99 4.91
CA GLY A 84 15.58 17.27 4.52
C GLY A 84 15.54 15.77 4.83
N ILE A 85 14.35 15.15 4.89
CA ILE A 85 14.16 13.73 5.19
C ILE A 85 13.57 13.04 3.93
N ASN A 86 14.05 11.84 3.58
CA ASN A 86 13.44 11.08 2.48
C ASN A 86 12.04 10.58 2.88
N THR A 87 11.13 10.36 1.94
CA THR A 87 9.78 9.82 2.26
C THR A 87 9.42 8.61 1.42
N VAL A 88 8.63 7.70 1.98
CA VAL A 88 7.98 6.63 1.20
C VAL A 88 6.54 6.44 1.63
N ASP A 89 5.63 6.16 0.69
CA ASP A 89 4.20 5.97 0.97
C ASP A 89 3.55 4.91 0.08
N SER A 90 2.36 4.48 0.50
CA SER A 90 1.50 3.55 -0.23
C SER A 90 0.24 4.25 -0.77
N PHE A 91 0.39 5.43 -1.41
CA PHE A 91 -0.72 6.16 -2.03
C PHE A 91 -1.39 5.32 -3.12
N ASP A 92 -2.68 4.99 -2.95
CA ASP A 92 -3.40 3.96 -3.70
C ASP A 92 -4.41 4.49 -4.74
N ILE A 93 -4.61 5.81 -4.86
CA ILE A 93 -5.57 6.39 -5.81
C ILE A 93 -4.93 6.46 -7.20
N HIS A 94 -5.01 5.35 -7.96
CA HIS A 94 -4.40 5.17 -9.29
C HIS A 94 -4.58 6.35 -10.24
N THR A 95 -5.78 6.93 -10.31
CA THR A 95 -6.12 8.06 -11.18
C THR A 95 -5.43 9.38 -10.82
N SER A 96 -4.81 9.48 -9.63
CA SER A 96 -4.13 10.68 -9.13
C SER A 96 -2.62 10.50 -8.92
N ILE A 97 -2.06 9.31 -9.19
CA ILE A 97 -0.63 9.02 -8.98
C ILE A 97 0.26 9.98 -9.80
N LEU A 98 -0.08 10.23 -11.07
CA LEU A 98 0.74 11.10 -11.93
C LEU A 98 0.78 12.55 -11.44
N ASP A 99 -0.36 13.10 -11.01
CA ASP A 99 -0.46 14.45 -10.48
C ASP A 99 0.32 14.59 -9.16
N TYR A 100 0.21 13.59 -8.28
CA TYR A 100 0.98 13.55 -7.04
C TYR A 100 2.48 13.46 -7.32
N ARG A 101 2.91 12.50 -8.16
CA ARG A 101 4.31 12.33 -8.58
C ARG A 101 4.89 13.62 -9.15
N THR A 102 4.14 14.32 -10.00
CA THR A 102 4.60 15.53 -10.68
C THR A 102 4.84 16.67 -9.69
N LYS A 103 3.91 16.91 -8.77
CA LYS A 103 4.07 17.94 -7.72
C LYS A 103 5.22 17.59 -6.78
N GLN A 104 5.25 16.35 -6.28
CA GLN A 104 6.26 15.91 -5.33
C GLN A 104 7.66 15.83 -5.94
N MET A 105 7.79 15.56 -7.25
CA MET A 105 9.06 15.64 -7.98
C MET A 105 9.73 17.02 -7.85
N GLU A 106 8.96 18.10 -7.91
CA GLU A 106 9.51 19.45 -7.71
C GLU A 106 9.99 19.66 -6.28
N ASN A 107 9.21 19.23 -5.28
CA ASN A 107 9.54 19.37 -3.87
C ASN A 107 10.84 18.61 -3.53
N CYS A 108 10.94 17.36 -3.99
CA CYS A 108 12.12 16.51 -3.85
C CYS A 108 13.39 17.15 -4.44
N LYS A 109 13.28 17.70 -5.66
CA LYS A 109 14.40 18.38 -6.33
C LYS A 109 14.82 19.66 -5.61
N LYS A 110 13.86 20.47 -5.13
CA LYS A 110 14.13 21.70 -4.36
C LYS A 110 14.85 21.40 -3.03
N ALA A 111 14.49 20.30 -2.36
CA ALA A 111 15.05 19.91 -1.07
C ALA A 111 16.33 19.03 -1.15
N GLY A 112 16.66 18.49 -2.34
CA GLY A 112 17.74 17.52 -2.48
C GLY A 112 17.44 16.17 -1.82
N LYS A 113 16.17 15.72 -1.88
CA LYS A 113 15.68 14.50 -1.22
C LYS A 113 14.89 13.59 -2.17
N VAL A 114 14.59 12.39 -1.70
CA VAL A 114 13.87 11.36 -2.46
C VAL A 114 12.51 11.07 -1.84
N SER A 115 11.49 10.97 -2.69
CA SER A 115 10.20 10.35 -2.36
C SER A 115 9.98 9.10 -3.21
N VAL A 116 9.58 7.98 -2.60
CA VAL A 116 9.02 6.84 -3.34
C VAL A 116 7.55 6.68 -2.99
N ILE A 117 6.68 7.00 -3.93
CA ILE A 117 5.22 7.04 -3.72
C ILE A 117 4.54 5.80 -4.29
N SER A 118 3.33 5.52 -3.83
CA SER A 118 2.50 4.43 -4.36
C SER A 118 3.21 3.07 -4.33
N ALA A 119 3.86 2.79 -3.21
CA ALA A 119 4.69 1.60 -2.98
C ALA A 119 4.04 0.64 -1.96
N GLY A 120 2.93 0.03 -2.36
CA GLY A 120 2.36 -1.15 -1.73
C GLY A 120 2.56 -2.39 -2.60
N TRP A 121 1.58 -3.29 -2.62
CA TRP A 121 1.56 -4.38 -3.60
C TRP A 121 0.86 -3.96 -4.89
N ASP A 122 -0.34 -3.39 -4.81
CA ASP A 122 -0.97 -2.64 -5.91
C ASP A 122 -1.63 -1.35 -5.39
N PRO A 123 -1.21 -0.15 -5.85
CA PRO A 123 -0.04 0.12 -6.71
C PRO A 123 1.27 -0.24 -5.99
N GLY A 124 2.25 -0.74 -6.76
CA GLY A 124 3.58 -1.02 -6.25
C GLY A 124 4.26 -2.20 -6.97
N SER A 125 4.45 -3.33 -6.28
CA SER A 125 5.05 -4.54 -6.86
C SER A 125 4.35 -5.01 -8.13
N ASP A 126 3.01 -4.98 -8.16
CA ASP A 126 2.21 -5.39 -9.32
C ASP A 126 2.40 -4.43 -10.49
N SER A 127 2.68 -3.16 -10.22
CA SER A 127 3.06 -2.19 -11.27
C SER A 127 4.40 -2.54 -11.92
N ILE A 128 5.39 -3.03 -11.16
CA ILE A 128 6.65 -3.53 -11.75
C ILE A 128 6.34 -4.72 -12.67
N VAL A 129 5.56 -5.68 -12.18
CA VAL A 129 5.20 -6.89 -12.94
C VAL A 129 4.43 -6.54 -14.21
N ARG A 130 3.47 -5.60 -14.17
CA ARG A 130 2.76 -5.10 -15.35
C ARG A 130 3.72 -4.51 -16.38
N VAL A 131 4.59 -3.59 -15.97
CA VAL A 131 5.56 -2.95 -16.87
C VAL A 131 6.51 -3.98 -17.49
N LEU A 132 6.98 -4.95 -16.69
CA LEU A 132 7.78 -6.07 -17.17
C LEU A 132 7.02 -6.91 -18.22
N MET A 133 5.82 -7.40 -17.90
CA MET A 133 5.02 -8.21 -18.82
C MET A 133 4.67 -7.44 -20.11
N GLU A 134 4.37 -6.15 -20.01
CA GLU A 134 4.09 -5.31 -21.19
C GLU A 134 5.33 -5.13 -22.08
N SER A 135 6.51 -4.94 -21.49
CA SER A 135 7.78 -4.84 -22.25
C SER A 135 8.18 -6.15 -22.95
N LEU A 136 7.95 -7.31 -22.32
CA LEU A 136 8.17 -8.64 -22.92
C LEU A 136 7.14 -8.92 -24.03
N ALA A 137 5.89 -8.56 -23.74
CA ALA A 137 4.67 -8.67 -24.53
C ALA A 137 4.15 -7.44 -25.33
N PRO A 138 4.86 -6.63 -26.14
CA PRO A 138 4.40 -5.30 -26.62
C PRO A 138 3.10 -5.17 -27.45
N LYS A 139 2.33 -6.24 -27.66
CA LYS A 139 0.93 -6.19 -28.11
C LYS A 139 0.15 -7.25 -27.34
N GLY A 140 -1.01 -6.93 -26.78
CA GLY A 140 -1.80 -7.90 -26.01
C GLY A 140 -2.75 -7.24 -25.03
N LEU A 141 -3.40 -8.06 -24.20
CA LEU A 141 -4.25 -7.63 -23.09
C LEU A 141 -3.62 -8.05 -21.76
N THR A 142 -3.69 -7.18 -20.77
CA THR A 142 -3.33 -7.45 -19.37
C THR A 142 -4.62 -7.40 -18.54
N TYR A 143 -4.80 -8.36 -17.64
CA TYR A 143 -5.91 -8.40 -16.68
C TYR A 143 -5.36 -8.53 -15.27
N THR A 144 -5.90 -7.76 -14.32
CA THR A 144 -5.52 -7.78 -12.90
C THR A 144 -6.70 -8.28 -12.08
N ASN A 145 -6.62 -9.52 -11.59
CA ASN A 145 -7.71 -10.19 -10.88
C ASN A 145 -7.43 -10.17 -9.37
N PHE A 146 -7.98 -9.18 -8.67
CA PHE A 146 -7.84 -9.03 -7.22
C PHE A 146 -8.66 -10.03 -6.41
N GLY A 147 -8.05 -10.51 -5.31
CA GLY A 147 -8.69 -11.33 -4.29
C GLY A 147 -8.63 -12.85 -4.55
N PRO A 148 -9.39 -13.66 -3.78
CA PRO A 148 -10.24 -13.28 -2.65
C PRO A 148 -9.50 -12.44 -1.58
N GLY A 149 -10.15 -11.40 -1.05
CA GLY A 149 -9.55 -10.62 0.04
C GLY A 149 -10.28 -9.36 0.45
N MET A 150 -10.01 -8.88 1.67
CA MET A 150 -10.61 -7.66 2.23
C MET A 150 -10.17 -6.40 1.46
N SER A 151 -11.13 -5.66 0.91
CA SER A 151 -10.89 -4.30 0.44
C SER A 151 -11.16 -3.28 1.54
N MET A 152 -10.09 -2.68 2.06
CA MET A 152 -10.15 -1.67 3.12
C MET A 152 -11.01 -0.46 2.73
N GLY A 153 -10.86 0.06 1.51
CA GLY A 153 -11.62 1.23 1.03
C GLY A 153 -13.13 0.96 0.93
N HIS A 154 -13.52 -0.18 0.35
CA HIS A 154 -14.93 -0.58 0.26
C HIS A 154 -15.53 -0.83 1.66
N SER A 155 -14.76 -1.46 2.57
CA SER A 155 -15.19 -1.67 3.95
C SER A 155 -15.39 -0.35 4.72
N VAL A 156 -14.55 0.66 4.47
CA VAL A 156 -14.75 2.02 5.00
C VAL A 156 -15.99 2.69 4.40
N CYS A 157 -16.23 2.54 3.09
CA CYS A 157 -17.43 3.08 2.44
C CYS A 157 -18.72 2.50 3.05
N VAL A 158 -18.77 1.18 3.25
CA VAL A 158 -19.95 0.50 3.84
C VAL A 158 -20.18 0.91 5.29
N ARG A 159 -19.12 1.09 6.10
CA ARG A 159 -19.25 1.62 7.47
C ARG A 159 -19.67 3.08 7.55
N GLY A 160 -19.63 3.81 6.44
CA GLY A 160 -20.20 5.15 6.34
C GLY A 160 -21.71 5.17 6.04
N LYS A 161 -22.34 4.01 5.83
CA LYS A 161 -23.77 3.88 5.50
C LYS A 161 -24.63 3.89 6.76
N LYS A 162 -25.84 4.47 6.65
CA LYS A 162 -26.75 4.55 7.78
C LYS A 162 -27.22 3.15 8.20
N GLY A 163 -27.25 2.86 9.49
CA GLY A 163 -27.68 1.54 9.98
C GLY A 163 -26.58 0.47 9.96
N VAL A 164 -25.34 0.81 9.62
CA VAL A 164 -24.18 -0.10 9.65
C VAL A 164 -23.31 0.24 10.85
N LYS A 165 -23.17 -0.73 11.77
CA LYS A 165 -22.31 -0.64 12.95
C LYS A 165 -20.84 -0.94 12.61
N GLU A 166 -20.61 -2.02 11.87
CA GLU A 166 -19.31 -2.45 11.36
C GLU A 166 -19.50 -3.21 10.04
N ALA A 167 -18.46 -3.27 9.20
CA ALA A 167 -18.56 -3.95 7.90
C ALA A 167 -17.24 -4.45 7.33
N LEU A 168 -17.34 -5.53 6.56
CA LEU A 168 -16.28 -6.14 5.77
C LEU A 168 -16.76 -6.26 4.32
N SER A 169 -15.99 -5.70 3.38
CA SER A 169 -16.20 -5.92 1.95
C SER A 169 -15.04 -6.74 1.38
N VAL A 170 -15.34 -7.96 0.95
CA VAL A 170 -14.41 -8.88 0.28
C VAL A 170 -14.53 -8.74 -1.23
N THR A 171 -13.40 -8.59 -1.92
CA THR A 171 -13.31 -8.61 -3.38
C THR A 171 -13.05 -10.04 -3.83
N ILE A 172 -13.86 -10.56 -4.76
CA ILE A 172 -13.71 -11.90 -5.34
C ILE A 172 -13.47 -11.73 -6.85
N PRO A 173 -12.42 -12.35 -7.43
CA PRO A 173 -12.17 -12.27 -8.87
C PRO A 173 -13.13 -13.18 -9.64
N LEU A 174 -13.71 -12.66 -10.72
CA LEU A 174 -14.47 -13.44 -11.71
C LEU A 174 -13.65 -13.71 -12.99
N GLY A 175 -12.46 -13.12 -13.11
CA GLY A 175 -11.62 -13.17 -14.30
C GLY A 175 -11.73 -11.90 -15.15
N GLU A 176 -10.81 -11.74 -16.09
CA GLU A 176 -10.75 -10.60 -17.04
C GLU A 176 -10.83 -9.19 -16.40
N GLY A 177 -10.37 -9.06 -15.14
CA GLY A 177 -10.45 -7.80 -14.39
C GLY A 177 -11.83 -7.47 -13.82
N ILE A 178 -12.79 -8.40 -13.88
CA ILE A 178 -14.13 -8.28 -13.32
C ILE A 178 -14.14 -8.84 -11.88
N HIS A 179 -14.82 -8.13 -10.97
CA HIS A 179 -14.93 -8.51 -9.56
C HIS A 179 -16.38 -8.62 -9.09
N ARG A 180 -16.57 -9.47 -8.09
CA ARG A 180 -17.76 -9.52 -7.23
C ARG A 180 -17.40 -8.95 -5.85
N ARG A 181 -18.33 -8.21 -5.25
CA ARG A 181 -18.24 -7.72 -3.86
C ARG A 181 -19.10 -8.59 -2.96
N MET A 182 -18.49 -9.23 -1.98
CA MET A 182 -19.19 -9.94 -0.91
C MET A 182 -19.10 -9.09 0.37
N VAL A 183 -20.21 -8.49 0.76
CA VAL A 183 -20.27 -7.51 1.84
C VAL A 183 -20.98 -8.11 3.06
N TYR A 184 -20.31 -8.07 4.21
CA TYR A 184 -20.83 -8.52 5.50
C TYR A 184 -21.01 -7.30 6.39
N VAL A 185 -22.18 -7.14 7.00
CA VAL A 185 -22.54 -6.00 7.85
C VAL A 185 -23.02 -6.43 9.23
N GLU A 186 -22.49 -5.81 10.28
CA GLU A 186 -23.17 -5.70 11.56
C GLU A 186 -24.16 -4.53 11.45
N LEU A 187 -25.44 -4.76 11.75
CA LEU A 187 -26.47 -3.72 11.71
C LEU A 187 -26.57 -2.97 13.05
N GLU A 188 -26.91 -1.69 12.98
CA GLU A 188 -27.36 -0.93 14.15
C GLU A 188 -28.75 -1.40 14.62
N GLU A 189 -29.11 -1.14 15.87
CA GLU A 189 -30.41 -1.54 16.41
C GLU A 189 -31.56 -0.87 15.63
N GLY A 190 -32.50 -1.70 15.15
CA GLY A 190 -33.64 -1.24 14.35
C GLY A 190 -33.34 -0.96 12.87
N ALA A 191 -32.08 -1.09 12.41
CA ALA A 191 -31.75 -1.02 10.98
C ALA A 191 -32.24 -2.26 10.22
N LYS A 192 -32.60 -2.07 8.94
CA LYS A 192 -33.04 -3.14 8.05
C LYS A 192 -31.96 -3.47 7.02
N LEU A 193 -31.76 -4.76 6.76
CA LEU A 193 -30.77 -5.23 5.79
C LEU A 193 -31.12 -4.75 4.37
N GLU A 194 -32.41 -4.66 4.03
CA GLU A 194 -32.89 -4.25 2.71
C GLU A 194 -32.51 -2.79 2.39
N ASP A 195 -32.74 -1.89 3.36
CA ASP A 195 -32.42 -0.47 3.23
C ASP A 195 -30.90 -0.25 3.10
N VAL A 196 -30.12 -0.91 3.97
CA VAL A 196 -28.65 -0.92 3.91
C VAL A 196 -28.14 -1.50 2.59
N THR A 197 -28.73 -2.59 2.11
CA THR A 197 -28.35 -3.22 0.84
C THR A 197 -28.61 -2.31 -0.36
N ALA A 198 -29.73 -1.59 -0.36
CA ALA A 198 -30.04 -0.61 -1.39
C ALA A 198 -29.05 0.57 -1.37
N GLU A 199 -28.72 1.11 -0.19
CA GLU A 199 -27.77 2.22 -0.04
C GLU A 199 -26.33 1.84 -0.43
N ILE A 200 -25.92 0.59 -0.15
CA ILE A 200 -24.62 0.05 -0.60
C ILE A 200 -24.61 -0.09 -2.12
N LYS A 201 -25.60 -0.77 -2.71
CA LYS A 201 -25.64 -1.05 -4.16
C LYS A 201 -25.81 0.19 -5.03
N ALA A 202 -26.39 1.27 -4.50
CA ALA A 202 -26.50 2.55 -5.18
C ALA A 202 -25.23 3.40 -5.11
N ASP A 203 -24.27 3.06 -4.23
CA ASP A 203 -23.02 3.81 -4.10
C ASP A 203 -22.09 3.59 -5.30
N PRO A 204 -21.40 4.63 -5.82
CA PRO A 204 -20.44 4.49 -6.92
C PRO A 204 -19.32 3.45 -6.71
N TYR A 205 -18.99 3.09 -5.46
CA TYR A 205 -18.04 2.00 -5.15
C TYR A 205 -18.59 0.59 -5.46
N PHE A 206 -19.91 0.41 -5.61
CA PHE A 206 -20.55 -0.90 -5.75
C PHE A 206 -21.51 -0.99 -6.95
N ALA A 207 -22.04 0.14 -7.43
CA ALA A 207 -23.02 0.21 -8.52
C ALA A 207 -22.54 -0.39 -9.87
N HIS A 208 -21.23 -0.63 -10.02
CA HIS A 208 -20.62 -1.22 -11.21
C HIS A 208 -20.22 -2.69 -11.06
N ASP A 209 -20.27 -3.24 -9.83
CA ASP A 209 -19.83 -4.59 -9.50
C ASP A 209 -21.00 -5.48 -9.08
N GLU A 210 -20.91 -6.79 -9.35
CA GLU A 210 -21.86 -7.76 -8.79
C GLU A 210 -21.72 -7.76 -7.26
N THR A 211 -22.72 -7.25 -6.54
CA THR A 211 -22.64 -7.02 -5.09
C THR A 211 -23.68 -7.87 -4.34
N HIS A 212 -23.23 -8.58 -3.31
CA HIS A 212 -24.06 -9.34 -2.36
C HIS A 212 -23.84 -8.81 -0.95
N VAL A 213 -24.91 -8.68 -0.16
CA VAL A 213 -24.86 -8.10 1.19
C VAL A 213 -25.50 -9.08 2.18
N PHE A 214 -24.80 -9.36 3.28
CA PHE A 214 -25.19 -10.32 4.31
C PHE A 214 -25.13 -9.66 5.70
N ALA A 215 -26.20 -9.78 6.49
CA ALA A 215 -26.12 -9.46 7.91
C ALA A 215 -25.36 -10.57 8.65
N VAL A 216 -24.44 -10.18 9.55
CA VAL A 216 -23.69 -11.09 10.43
C VAL A 216 -23.80 -10.66 11.88
N ALA A 217 -23.66 -11.62 12.80
CA ALA A 217 -23.69 -11.35 14.24
C ALA A 217 -22.44 -10.58 14.70
N SER A 218 -21.27 -10.96 14.18
CA SER A 218 -20.09 -10.10 14.15
C SER A 218 -19.36 -10.17 12.82
N VAL A 219 -18.80 -9.03 12.41
CA VAL A 219 -17.87 -8.92 11.29
C VAL A 219 -16.50 -9.52 11.65
N ASP A 220 -16.09 -9.50 12.92
CA ASP A 220 -14.79 -10.03 13.33
C ASP A 220 -14.71 -11.56 13.15
N ASP A 221 -15.83 -12.27 13.33
CA ASP A 221 -15.95 -13.73 13.11
C ASP A 221 -15.73 -14.16 11.64
N VAL A 222 -15.91 -13.24 10.67
CA VAL A 222 -15.78 -13.50 9.22
C VAL A 222 -14.60 -12.77 8.58
N LYS A 223 -13.72 -12.18 9.39
CA LYS A 223 -12.69 -11.24 8.96
C LYS A 223 -11.37 -11.93 8.63
N ASP A 224 -11.02 -11.90 7.35
CA ASP A 224 -9.72 -12.32 6.84
C ASP A 224 -8.92 -11.11 6.30
N MET A 225 -7.64 -11.01 6.69
CA MET A 225 -6.66 -10.05 6.15
C MET A 225 -5.91 -10.59 4.94
N GLY A 226 -6.20 -11.83 4.55
CA GLY A 226 -5.81 -12.44 3.29
C GLY A 226 -6.22 -11.58 2.11
N HIS A 227 -5.32 -11.49 1.14
CA HIS A 227 -5.58 -10.90 -0.16
C HIS A 227 -4.69 -11.57 -1.19
N GLY A 228 -5.07 -11.44 -2.46
CA GLY A 228 -4.25 -11.90 -3.56
C GLY A 228 -4.39 -11.05 -4.81
N VAL A 229 -3.58 -11.41 -5.79
CA VAL A 229 -3.72 -11.00 -7.18
C VAL A 229 -3.43 -12.20 -8.06
N ASN A 230 -4.15 -12.30 -9.17
CA ASN A 230 -3.77 -13.06 -10.35
C ASN A 230 -3.64 -12.07 -11.50
N LEU A 231 -2.42 -11.81 -11.95
CA LEU A 231 -2.13 -10.87 -13.04
C LEU A 231 -1.73 -11.65 -14.28
N VAL A 232 -2.51 -11.50 -15.35
CA VAL A 232 -2.41 -12.31 -16.57
C VAL A 232 -2.15 -11.40 -17.76
N ARG A 233 -1.17 -11.74 -18.59
CA ARG A 233 -0.97 -11.12 -19.91
C ARG A 233 -0.97 -12.16 -21.02
N LYS A 234 -1.80 -11.96 -22.05
CA LYS A 234 -1.73 -12.70 -23.32
C LYS A 234 -1.40 -11.76 -24.46
N GLY A 235 -0.30 -12.03 -25.19
CA GLY A 235 0.24 -11.08 -26.16
C GLY A 235 1.20 -11.65 -27.21
N VAL A 236 2.03 -10.75 -27.75
CA VAL A 236 2.92 -10.95 -28.90
C VAL A 236 4.30 -10.36 -28.60
N SER A 237 5.35 -11.19 -28.67
CA SER A 237 6.74 -10.72 -28.64
C SER A 237 7.23 -10.54 -30.08
N GLY A 238 7.51 -9.30 -30.46
CA GLY A 238 7.88 -8.93 -31.83
C GLY A 238 6.74 -9.24 -32.82
N LYS A 239 6.84 -10.38 -33.52
CA LYS A 239 5.83 -10.89 -34.45
C LYS A 239 5.14 -12.19 -33.97
N THR A 240 5.67 -12.85 -32.95
CA THR A 240 5.27 -14.19 -32.52
C THR A 240 4.09 -14.11 -31.54
N GLN A 241 2.95 -14.68 -31.94
CA GLN A 241 1.71 -14.69 -31.18
C GLN A 241 1.78 -15.61 -29.93
N ASN A 242 0.70 -15.60 -29.14
CA ASN A 242 0.44 -16.54 -28.05
C ASN A 242 1.50 -16.58 -26.93
N GLN A 243 2.13 -15.44 -26.64
CA GLN A 243 2.89 -15.27 -25.41
C GLN A 243 1.91 -15.19 -24.24
N ARG A 244 2.18 -15.93 -23.16
CA ARG A 244 1.32 -16.01 -21.96
C ARG A 244 2.18 -15.85 -20.73
N PHE A 245 1.82 -14.92 -19.87
CA PHE A 245 2.50 -14.63 -18.61
C PHE A 245 1.46 -14.55 -17.50
N GLU A 246 1.79 -15.12 -16.35
CA GLU A 246 0.95 -15.10 -15.17
C GLU A 246 1.81 -14.81 -13.94
N PHE A 247 1.28 -14.00 -13.02
CA PHE A 247 1.89 -13.70 -11.72
C PHE A 247 0.80 -13.80 -10.66
N ASN A 248 1.11 -14.45 -9.54
CA ASN A 248 0.14 -14.77 -8.51
C ASN A 248 0.71 -14.43 -7.13
N MET A 249 -0.12 -13.82 -6.28
CA MET A 249 0.18 -13.64 -4.86
C MET A 249 -1.02 -14.11 -4.01
N SER A 250 -0.71 -14.73 -2.87
CA SER A 250 -1.65 -14.97 -1.77
C SER A 250 -0.92 -14.58 -0.49
N ILE A 251 -1.35 -13.49 0.14
CA ILE A 251 -0.57 -12.70 1.09
C ILE A 251 -1.44 -12.08 2.18
N ASN A 252 -0.81 -11.62 3.26
CA ASN A 252 -1.44 -10.71 4.21
C ASN A 252 -1.24 -9.27 3.71
N ASN A 253 -2.34 -8.56 3.44
CA ASN A 253 -2.33 -7.26 2.75
C ASN A 253 -1.48 -6.17 3.46
N PRO A 254 -1.78 -5.77 4.71
CA PRO A 254 -0.99 -4.74 5.38
C PRO A 254 0.45 -5.17 5.69
N ALA A 255 0.70 -6.46 5.90
CA ALA A 255 2.06 -6.98 6.11
C ALA A 255 2.93 -6.85 4.86
N LEU A 256 2.44 -7.27 3.69
CA LEU A 256 3.19 -7.10 2.43
C LEU A 256 3.38 -5.62 2.09
N THR A 257 2.35 -4.80 2.28
CA THR A 257 2.43 -3.35 2.05
C THR A 257 3.55 -2.72 2.90
N ALA A 258 3.61 -3.06 4.20
CA ALA A 258 4.67 -2.59 5.09
C ALA A 258 6.06 -3.09 4.67
N GLN A 259 6.19 -4.35 4.26
CA GLN A 259 7.46 -4.89 3.77
C GLN A 259 7.95 -4.16 2.51
N VAL A 260 7.04 -3.84 1.58
CA VAL A 260 7.37 -3.05 0.38
C VAL A 260 7.81 -1.63 0.76
N LEU A 261 7.14 -0.98 1.71
CA LEU A 261 7.54 0.34 2.21
C LEU A 261 8.97 0.34 2.78
N VAL A 262 9.35 -0.66 3.59
CA VAL A 262 10.73 -0.80 4.08
C VAL A 262 11.72 -1.05 2.92
N ASN A 263 11.32 -1.82 1.92
CA ASN A 263 12.14 -2.10 0.75
C ASN A 263 12.36 -0.86 -0.13
N VAL A 264 11.36 -0.01 -0.35
CA VAL A 264 11.55 1.25 -1.07
C VAL A 264 12.22 2.34 -0.22
N ALA A 265 12.08 2.30 1.10
CA ALA A 265 12.86 3.16 2.01
C ALA A 265 14.36 2.91 1.82
N ARG A 266 14.77 1.64 1.71
CA ARG A 266 16.14 1.23 1.37
C ARG A 266 16.58 1.75 0.01
N ALA A 267 15.74 1.57 -1.02
CA ALA A 267 16.02 2.05 -2.36
C ALA A 267 16.18 3.59 -2.43
N SER A 268 15.47 4.34 -1.59
CA SER A 268 15.54 5.81 -1.55
C SER A 268 16.95 6.35 -1.32
N PHE A 269 17.83 5.59 -0.64
CA PHE A 269 19.23 5.96 -0.39
C PHE A 269 20.17 5.70 -1.58
N ARG A 270 19.69 5.02 -2.63
CA ARG A 270 20.45 4.69 -3.85
C ARG A 270 20.01 5.55 -5.05
N LEU A 271 18.95 6.36 -4.89
CA LEU A 271 18.36 7.20 -5.94
C LEU A 271 18.89 8.64 -5.89
N GLN A 272 18.75 9.37 -7.00
CA GLN A 272 18.99 10.81 -7.08
C GLN A 272 17.77 11.59 -6.56
N PRO A 273 17.92 12.86 -6.13
CA PRO A 273 16.79 13.68 -5.68
C PRO A 273 15.63 13.77 -6.69
N GLY A 274 14.45 13.35 -6.27
CA GLY A 274 13.27 13.22 -7.13
C GLY A 274 12.12 12.43 -6.49
N CYS A 275 11.02 12.30 -7.22
CA CYS A 275 9.87 11.49 -6.82
C CYS A 275 9.69 10.31 -7.80
N TYR A 276 9.61 9.10 -7.27
CA TYR A 276 9.60 7.86 -8.04
C TYR A 276 8.40 6.99 -7.67
N THR A 277 7.88 6.28 -8.66
CA THR A 277 7.04 5.09 -8.46
C THR A 277 7.90 3.83 -8.62
N MET A 278 7.46 2.70 -8.07
CA MET A 278 8.26 1.47 -8.05
C MET A 278 8.80 0.98 -9.42
N PRO A 279 8.08 1.09 -10.56
CA PRO A 279 8.63 0.70 -11.88
C PRO A 279 9.82 1.53 -12.36
N GLU A 280 10.10 2.68 -11.72
CA GLU A 280 11.22 3.57 -12.05
C GLU A 280 12.49 3.24 -11.26
N ILE A 281 12.43 2.24 -10.38
CA ILE A 281 13.49 1.85 -9.44
C ILE A 281 14.03 0.48 -9.85
N PRO A 282 15.35 0.32 -10.04
CA PRO A 282 15.95 -1.01 -10.22
C PRO A 282 15.61 -1.92 -9.04
N VAL A 283 15.02 -3.08 -9.28
CA VAL A 283 14.56 -3.99 -8.19
C VAL A 283 15.68 -4.45 -7.25
N ILE A 284 16.93 -4.46 -7.72
CA ILE A 284 18.13 -4.72 -6.91
C ILE A 284 18.34 -3.69 -5.79
N ASP A 285 17.82 -2.47 -5.95
CA ASP A 285 17.96 -1.40 -4.95
C ASP A 285 17.04 -1.56 -3.74
N MET A 286 16.05 -2.44 -3.84
CA MET A 286 15.09 -2.75 -2.79
C MET A 286 15.63 -3.77 -1.77
N LEU A 287 16.68 -4.52 -2.11
CA LEU A 287 17.26 -5.58 -1.29
C LEU A 287 18.45 -5.07 -0.43
N PRO A 288 18.62 -5.61 0.80
CA PRO A 288 19.83 -5.38 1.60
C PRO A 288 21.05 -6.06 0.94
N GLY A 289 22.25 -5.59 1.30
CA GLY A 289 23.51 -6.05 0.70
C GLY A 289 24.02 -5.20 -0.46
N THR A 290 25.19 -5.58 -0.96
CA THR A 290 25.86 -5.00 -2.12
C THR A 290 25.24 -5.51 -3.42
N ARG A 291 25.49 -4.82 -4.55
CA ARG A 291 24.97 -5.26 -5.84
C ARG A 291 25.63 -6.55 -6.31
N GLU A 292 26.92 -6.72 -5.98
CA GLU A 292 27.73 -7.89 -6.27
C GLU A 292 27.19 -9.14 -5.58
N GLU A 293 26.84 -9.07 -4.28
CA GLU A 293 26.23 -10.17 -3.53
C GLU A 293 24.87 -10.58 -4.11
N ILE A 294 24.04 -9.60 -4.50
CA ILE A 294 22.71 -9.87 -5.08
C ILE A 294 22.85 -10.47 -6.48
N VAL A 295 23.74 -9.94 -7.33
CA VAL A 295 24.00 -10.50 -8.67
C VAL A 295 24.53 -11.94 -8.55
N ALA A 296 25.47 -12.21 -7.65
CA ALA A 296 26.04 -13.55 -7.46
C ALA A 296 25.04 -14.61 -6.93
N THR A 297 23.86 -14.20 -6.48
CA THR A 297 22.86 -15.09 -5.87
C THR A 297 21.52 -15.15 -6.60
N LEU A 298 21.15 -14.11 -7.37
CA LEU A 298 19.85 -13.99 -8.04
C LEU A 298 19.92 -13.81 -9.58
N VAL A 299 21.12 -13.86 -10.19
CA VAL A 299 21.34 -13.72 -11.65
C VAL A 299 22.20 -14.86 -12.19
#